data_AF-A0A1Q9R6I9-F1
#
_entry.id   AF-A0A1Q9R6I9-F1
#
_cell.length_a   1.000
_cell.length_b   1.000
_cell.length_c   1.000
_cell.angle_alpha   90.00
_cell.angle_beta   90.00
_cell.angle_gamma   90.00
#
_symmetry.space_group_name_H-M   'P 1'
#
loop_
_entity.id
_entity.type
_entity.pdbx_description
1 polymer ?
#
loop_
_entity_poly.entity_id
_entity_poly.type
_entity_poly.pdbx_seq_one_letter_code
_entity_poly.pdbx_strand_id
1 'polypeptide(L)'
;MNRLLPIILCLFPLLVHAKEEYVSVEVYYGEEWTVKESKVLDNMPAPTSQQGFGFCYGHSAATVFNYHNCQAYKENCSTLEPNRLVSPLGVAVWGQELPKNNDGHYSFSNPPELTEGGSSIGALFNTAVIRGSAPDQSCIDERAFLGDLYVEDGSITEASVASQRKLLGRLQSFYRKYKGQFATTADIPAPVMAELRQIVPGLDNPELAKGLNGKKFGEFFYRVVIPDRCKRVSNHALFETDMKLVEYPNGEKLPHTVKGTMAVIRKAIDGGSPLILEVQCAIKKVGAKGCRPEDAHSFVVYGYARLCLASGKCSDGLRLRGSAGEKADALDRVRWYDAEPLIDAAPKKGVILGWLIPRPKKAQ
;
A
#
# COMPACT_ATOMS: atom_id res chain seq x y z
N MET A 1 -7.54 67.29 11.52
CA MET A 1 -7.17 66.10 12.31
C MET A 1 -7.78 64.87 11.66
N ASN A 2 -6.87 63.98 11.27
CA ASN A 2 -6.95 62.72 10.54
C ASN A 2 -8.23 61.88 10.69
N ARG A 3 -8.84 61.54 9.55
CA ARG A 3 -9.82 60.46 9.40
C ARG A 3 -9.05 59.14 9.23
N LEU A 4 -9.21 58.22 10.17
CA LEU A 4 -8.72 56.85 10.08
C LEU A 4 -9.73 56.00 9.28
N LEU A 5 -9.29 55.50 8.12
CA LEU A 5 -9.95 54.42 7.38
C LEU A 5 -9.71 53.08 8.10
N PRO A 6 -10.69 52.16 8.15
CA PRO A 6 -10.41 50.78 8.52
C PRO A 6 -9.78 50.06 7.31
N ILE A 7 -8.54 49.62 7.47
CA ILE A 7 -7.88 48.67 6.57
C ILE A 7 -8.58 47.32 6.78
N ILE A 8 -9.48 46.97 5.87
CA ILE A 8 -9.99 45.60 5.75
C ILE A 8 -8.84 44.79 5.14
N LEU A 9 -8.09 44.11 6.00
CA LEU A 9 -7.17 43.05 5.59
C LEU A 9 -8.02 41.88 5.07
N CYS A 10 -8.20 41.82 3.75
CA CYS A 10 -8.64 40.60 3.07
C CYS A 10 -7.52 39.55 3.20
N LEU A 11 -7.49 38.86 4.34
CA LEU A 11 -6.88 37.54 4.44
C LEU A 11 -7.71 36.60 3.57
N PHE A 12 -7.34 36.50 2.29
CA PHE A 12 -7.74 35.36 1.47
C PHE A 12 -7.12 34.12 2.13
N PRO A 13 -7.91 33.18 2.67
CA PRO A 13 -7.36 31.85 2.84
C PRO A 13 -7.10 31.34 1.43
N LEU A 14 -5.84 30.98 1.15
CA LEU A 14 -5.49 30.04 0.10
C LEU A 14 -6.17 28.71 0.43
N LEU A 15 -7.48 28.64 0.17
CA LEU A 15 -8.24 27.41 0.03
C LEU A 15 -7.82 26.84 -1.31
N VAL A 16 -6.67 26.17 -1.30
CA VAL A 16 -6.33 25.18 -2.31
C VAL A 16 -7.51 24.20 -2.31
N HIS A 17 -8.31 24.29 -3.36
CA HIS A 17 -9.34 23.32 -3.66
C HIS A 17 -8.64 21.96 -3.83
N ALA A 18 -8.62 21.14 -2.79
CA ALA A 18 -8.51 19.71 -2.95
C ALA A 18 -9.83 19.27 -3.60
N LYS A 19 -9.86 19.32 -4.93
CA LYS A 19 -10.92 18.70 -5.72
C LYS A 19 -10.67 17.20 -5.64
N GLU A 20 -11.73 16.40 -5.46
CA GLU A 20 -11.80 14.98 -5.79
C GLU A 20 -10.97 14.63 -7.04
N GLU A 21 -9.71 14.26 -6.83
CA GLU A 21 -8.90 13.51 -7.78
C GLU A 21 -8.42 12.25 -7.08
N TYR A 22 -9.37 11.51 -6.50
CA TYR A 22 -9.18 10.09 -6.30
C TYR A 22 -9.09 9.44 -7.68
N VAL A 23 -7.98 8.77 -7.94
CA VAL A 23 -7.64 7.88 -9.07
C VAL A 23 -8.63 7.92 -10.24
N SER A 24 -8.40 8.81 -11.21
CA SER A 24 -9.26 8.98 -12.40
C SER A 24 -8.90 8.07 -13.58
N VAL A 25 -7.95 7.15 -13.42
CA VAL A 25 -7.57 6.18 -14.47
C VAL A 25 -8.56 5.02 -14.59
N GLU A 26 -9.39 4.80 -13.57
CA GLU A 26 -10.44 3.78 -13.58
C GLU A 26 -11.61 4.18 -14.47
N VAL A 27 -11.53 3.86 -15.76
CA VAL A 27 -12.72 3.74 -16.61
C VAL A 27 -13.33 2.39 -16.30
N TYR A 28 -14.49 2.39 -15.66
CA TYR A 28 -15.28 1.16 -15.55
C TYR A 28 -16.16 1.02 -16.78
N TYR A 29 -16.40 -0.21 -17.19
CA TYR A 29 -17.38 -0.51 -18.23
C TYR A 29 -18.80 -0.43 -17.65
N GLY A 30 -19.67 0.34 -18.31
CA GLY A 30 -21.09 0.43 -17.96
C GLY A 30 -21.89 -0.81 -18.40
N GLU A 31 -23.19 -0.79 -18.12
CA GLU A 31 -24.12 -1.91 -18.40
C GLU A 31 -24.22 -2.26 -19.90
N GLU A 32 -23.81 -1.35 -20.78
CA GLU A 32 -23.78 -1.57 -22.22
C GLU A 32 -22.73 -2.59 -22.69
N TRP A 33 -21.77 -2.95 -21.81
CA TRP A 33 -20.73 -3.92 -22.10
C TRP A 33 -21.10 -5.31 -21.62
N THR A 34 -21.00 -6.29 -22.52
CA THR A 34 -21.26 -7.70 -22.20
C THR A 34 -19.95 -8.46 -22.01
N VAL A 35 -19.85 -9.21 -20.91
CA VAL A 35 -18.73 -10.12 -20.67
C VAL A 35 -18.85 -11.33 -21.61
N LYS A 36 -17.83 -11.57 -22.44
CA LYS A 36 -17.77 -12.73 -23.35
C LYS A 36 -16.90 -13.86 -22.81
N GLU A 37 -15.86 -13.50 -22.08
CA GLU A 37 -14.92 -14.42 -21.43
C GLU A 37 -14.46 -13.75 -20.14
N SER A 38 -14.38 -14.49 -19.04
CA SER A 38 -13.78 -13.97 -17.81
C SER A 38 -13.19 -15.08 -16.95
N LYS A 39 -12.24 -14.68 -16.10
CA LYS A 39 -11.75 -15.46 -14.98
C LYS A 39 -11.54 -14.55 -13.79
N VAL A 40 -11.98 -14.98 -12.62
CA VAL A 40 -11.86 -14.25 -11.36
C VAL A 40 -11.37 -15.24 -10.30
N LEU A 41 -10.49 -14.79 -9.41
CA LEU A 41 -10.10 -15.54 -8.22
C LEU A 41 -11.13 -15.23 -7.12
N ASP A 42 -11.90 -16.24 -6.71
CA ASP A 42 -13.07 -16.02 -5.84
C ASP A 42 -12.71 -15.98 -4.34
N ASN A 43 -11.59 -16.60 -3.95
CA ASN A 43 -11.14 -16.70 -2.56
C ASN A 43 -10.06 -15.64 -2.25
N MET A 44 -10.42 -14.35 -2.30
CA MET A 44 -9.51 -13.25 -1.99
C MET A 44 -9.61 -12.82 -0.51
N PRO A 45 -8.53 -12.33 0.14
CA PRO A 45 -8.58 -11.85 1.52
C PRO A 45 -9.61 -10.74 1.76
N ALA A 46 -9.90 -10.39 3.01
CA ALA A 46 -10.71 -9.19 3.28
C ALA A 46 -10.00 -7.92 2.74
N PRO A 47 -10.75 -6.94 2.20
CA PRO A 47 -10.18 -5.67 1.80
C PRO A 47 -9.60 -4.92 3.01
N THR A 48 -8.56 -4.14 2.78
CA THR A 48 -7.92 -3.31 3.80
C THR A 48 -7.89 -1.85 3.33
N SER A 49 -7.70 -0.92 4.27
CA SER A 49 -7.70 0.50 3.97
C SER A 49 -6.41 1.18 4.41
N GLN A 50 -5.74 1.85 3.48
CA GLN A 50 -4.61 2.73 3.80
C GLN A 50 -5.03 4.02 4.51
N GLN A 51 -6.35 4.23 4.64
CA GLN A 51 -6.92 5.46 5.17
C GLN A 51 -6.39 6.66 4.35
N GLY A 52 -6.03 7.75 5.00
CA GLY A 52 -5.49 8.95 4.37
C GLY A 52 -3.99 8.87 4.08
N PHE A 53 -3.33 7.72 4.22
CA PHE A 53 -1.87 7.56 4.09
C PHE A 53 -1.48 6.91 2.76
N GLY A 54 -0.28 7.20 2.27
CA GLY A 54 0.31 6.69 1.04
C GLY A 54 0.94 5.31 1.20
N PHE A 55 0.19 4.35 1.78
CA PHE A 55 0.66 2.99 2.04
C PHE A 55 0.10 1.93 1.08
N CYS A 56 -0.54 2.32 -0.04
CA CYS A 56 -1.12 1.39 -1.03
C CYS A 56 -0.20 0.21 -1.35
N TYR A 57 1.10 0.47 -1.45
CA TYR A 57 2.10 -0.55 -1.72
C TYR A 57 2.15 -1.68 -0.68
N GLY A 58 2.04 -1.35 0.61
CA GLY A 58 2.00 -2.31 1.71
C GLY A 58 0.71 -3.12 1.70
N HIS A 59 -0.42 -2.48 1.37
CA HIS A 59 -1.73 -3.14 1.26
C HIS A 59 -1.80 -4.12 0.08
N SER A 60 -1.30 -3.73 -1.10
CA SER A 60 -1.23 -4.63 -2.25
C SER A 60 -0.34 -5.83 -1.97
N ALA A 61 0.83 -5.61 -1.38
CA ALA A 61 1.75 -6.67 -0.97
C ALA A 61 1.14 -7.60 0.08
N ALA A 62 0.53 -7.05 1.13
CA ALA A 62 -0.15 -7.83 2.17
C ALA A 62 -1.31 -8.65 1.60
N THR A 63 -2.06 -8.12 0.64
CA THR A 63 -3.16 -8.85 -0.02
C THR A 63 -2.64 -10.08 -0.76
N VAL A 64 -1.58 -9.95 -1.55
CA VAL A 64 -0.99 -11.10 -2.26
C VAL A 64 -0.35 -12.10 -1.29
N PHE A 65 0.36 -11.61 -0.26
CA PHE A 65 0.90 -12.46 0.81
C PHE A 65 -0.21 -13.29 1.48
N ASN A 66 -1.26 -12.61 1.96
CA ASN A 66 -2.37 -13.24 2.67
C ASN A 66 -3.16 -14.19 1.78
N TYR A 67 -3.30 -13.87 0.49
CA TYR A 67 -3.89 -14.80 -0.48
C TYR A 67 -3.12 -16.13 -0.53
N HIS A 68 -1.80 -16.10 -0.66
CA HIS A 68 -1.04 -17.35 -0.73
C HIS A 68 -1.05 -18.12 0.59
N ASN A 69 -1.04 -17.42 1.73
CA ASN A 69 -1.20 -18.06 3.03
C ASN A 69 -2.55 -18.76 3.19
N CYS A 70 -3.68 -18.10 2.87
CA CYS A 70 -4.98 -18.77 2.96
C CYS A 70 -5.11 -19.95 1.99
N GLN A 71 -4.53 -19.87 0.78
CA GLN A 71 -4.48 -21.02 -0.12
C GLN A 71 -3.68 -22.18 0.49
N ALA A 72 -2.56 -21.89 1.16
CA ALA A 72 -1.76 -22.90 1.86
C ALA A 72 -2.55 -23.59 2.98
N TYR A 73 -3.31 -22.80 3.74
CA TYR A 73 -4.20 -23.29 4.80
C TYR A 73 -5.45 -23.99 4.28
N LYS A 74 -5.80 -23.81 2.99
CA LYS A 74 -7.05 -24.30 2.37
C LYS A 74 -8.30 -23.76 3.08
N GLU A 75 -8.24 -22.49 3.48
CA GLU A 75 -9.30 -21.80 4.21
C GLU A 75 -9.88 -20.65 3.39
N ASN A 76 -11.04 -20.15 3.83
CA ASN A 76 -11.61 -18.94 3.27
C ASN A 76 -10.77 -17.72 3.68
N CYS A 77 -10.22 -17.03 2.68
CA CYS A 77 -9.31 -15.91 2.88
C CYS A 77 -9.97 -14.71 3.54
N SER A 78 -11.29 -14.55 3.41
CA SER A 78 -12.02 -13.42 4.01
C SER A 78 -12.35 -13.62 5.49
N THR A 79 -12.14 -14.82 6.03
CA THR A 79 -12.48 -15.18 7.42
C THR A 79 -11.28 -15.63 8.23
N LEU A 80 -10.06 -15.44 7.73
CA LEU A 80 -8.86 -15.76 8.50
C LEU A 80 -8.75 -14.84 9.73
N GLU A 81 -8.34 -15.44 10.84
CA GLU A 81 -8.07 -14.71 12.08
C GLU A 81 -6.93 -13.68 11.87
N PRO A 82 -7.02 -12.48 12.47
CA PRO A 82 -6.02 -11.42 12.29
C PRO A 82 -4.58 -11.83 12.64
N ASN A 83 -4.37 -12.78 13.57
CA ASN A 83 -3.04 -13.27 13.93
C ASN A 83 -2.40 -14.19 12.86
N ARG A 84 -3.15 -14.57 11.81
CA ARG A 84 -2.67 -15.36 10.67
C ARG A 84 -2.51 -14.53 9.39
N LEU A 85 -2.91 -13.27 9.44
CA LEU A 85 -2.82 -12.30 8.35
C LEU A 85 -1.67 -11.35 8.63
N VAL A 86 -0.81 -11.08 7.64
CA VAL A 86 0.17 -10.00 7.79
C VAL A 86 -0.52 -8.65 7.80
N SER A 87 -0.02 -7.76 8.66
CA SER A 87 -0.40 -6.37 8.72
C SER A 87 0.10 -5.60 7.49
N PRO A 88 -0.76 -4.82 6.79
CA PRO A 88 -0.31 -3.92 5.74
C PRO A 88 0.78 -2.95 6.21
N LEU A 89 0.68 -2.40 7.43
CA LEU A 89 1.71 -1.55 8.03
C LEU A 89 3.00 -2.33 8.32
N GLY A 90 2.87 -3.57 8.82
CA GLY A 90 4.01 -4.47 9.05
C GLY A 90 4.76 -4.81 7.74
N VAL A 91 4.04 -4.95 6.63
CA VAL A 91 4.59 -5.17 5.30
C VAL A 91 5.19 -3.89 4.73
N ALA A 92 4.55 -2.74 4.96
CA ALA A 92 4.98 -1.43 4.46
C ALA A 92 6.40 -1.04 4.93
N VAL A 93 6.82 -1.52 6.11
CA VAL A 93 8.20 -1.35 6.62
C VAL A 93 9.27 -1.80 5.61
N TRP A 94 8.93 -2.73 4.73
CA TRP A 94 9.84 -3.34 3.77
C TRP A 94 9.61 -2.88 2.33
N GLY A 95 8.90 -1.77 2.11
CA GLY A 95 8.65 -1.24 0.77
C GLY A 95 9.84 -0.58 0.08
N GLN A 96 10.93 -0.36 0.80
CA GLN A 96 12.17 0.15 0.24
C GLN A 96 13.06 -0.99 -0.26
N GLU A 97 13.84 -0.73 -1.30
CA GLU A 97 14.80 -1.71 -1.81
C GLU A 97 15.86 -2.02 -0.74
N LEU A 98 16.07 -3.32 -0.48
CA LEU A 98 17.11 -3.75 0.44
C LEU A 98 18.49 -3.62 -0.22
N PRO A 99 19.47 -2.99 0.44
CA PRO A 99 20.82 -2.92 -0.10
C PRO A 99 21.39 -4.33 -0.24
N LYS A 100 22.11 -4.59 -1.32
CA LYS A 100 22.90 -5.82 -1.46
C LYS A 100 24.29 -5.57 -0.89
N ASN A 101 24.82 -6.53 -0.13
CA ASN A 101 26.21 -6.53 0.27
C ASN A 101 27.12 -6.87 -0.93
N ASN A 102 28.44 -6.82 -0.74
CA ASN A 102 29.42 -7.10 -1.79
C ASN A 102 29.31 -8.54 -2.36
N ASP A 103 28.73 -9.46 -1.59
CA ASP A 103 28.50 -10.85 -1.99
C ASP A 103 27.15 -11.05 -2.71
N GLY A 104 26.41 -9.97 -2.97
CA GLY A 104 25.11 -9.99 -3.64
C GLY A 104 23.93 -10.43 -2.76
N HIS A 105 24.15 -10.69 -1.47
CA HIS A 105 23.11 -11.00 -0.49
C HIS A 105 22.42 -9.74 0.01
N TYR A 106 21.10 -9.81 0.20
CA TYR A 106 20.32 -8.70 0.77
C TYR A 106 20.73 -8.46 2.22
N SER A 107 21.03 -7.20 2.53
CA SER A 107 21.39 -6.73 3.86
C SER A 107 20.22 -6.03 4.52
N PHE A 108 19.96 -6.40 5.78
CA PHE A 108 19.03 -5.72 6.66
C PHE A 108 19.72 -4.68 7.55
N SER A 109 20.87 -4.16 7.10
CA SER A 109 21.67 -3.18 7.85
C SER A 109 20.98 -1.81 7.96
N ASN A 110 20.05 -1.50 7.06
CA ASN A 110 19.26 -0.28 7.17
C ASN A 110 18.23 -0.42 8.29
N PRO A 111 18.07 0.61 9.15
CA PRO A 111 17.01 0.64 10.12
C PRO A 111 15.64 0.44 9.44
N PRO A 112 14.69 -0.27 10.08
CA PRO A 112 13.33 -0.33 9.57
C PRO A 112 12.71 1.07 9.52
N GLU A 113 12.07 1.38 8.41
CA GLU A 113 11.45 2.68 8.14
C GLU A 113 10.00 2.46 7.70
N LEU A 114 9.07 3.28 8.20
CA LEU A 114 7.72 3.34 7.67
C LEU A 114 7.57 4.65 6.90
N THR A 115 7.47 4.58 5.58
CA THR A 115 7.40 5.76 4.69
C THR A 115 6.20 5.68 3.77
N GLU A 116 5.61 6.83 3.48
CA GLU A 116 4.65 6.93 2.38
C GLU A 116 5.38 6.85 1.05
N GLY A 117 4.80 6.11 0.11
CA GLY A 117 5.48 5.73 -1.13
C GLY A 117 6.49 4.60 -0.91
N GLY A 118 6.42 3.61 -1.80
CA GLY A 118 7.25 2.41 -1.74
C GLY A 118 6.97 1.53 -2.95
N SER A 119 7.74 0.45 -3.09
CA SER A 119 7.47 -0.59 -4.07
C SER A 119 6.63 -1.69 -3.45
N SER A 120 5.48 -1.97 -4.05
CA SER A 120 4.56 -3.02 -3.62
C SER A 120 5.15 -4.39 -3.92
N ILE A 121 5.75 -4.51 -5.10
CA ILE A 121 6.48 -5.69 -5.53
C ILE A 121 7.71 -5.93 -4.63
N GLY A 122 8.46 -4.87 -4.32
CA GLY A 122 9.59 -4.93 -3.38
C GLY A 122 9.16 -5.33 -1.97
N ALA A 123 8.06 -4.76 -1.45
CA ALA A 123 7.50 -5.12 -0.15
C ALA A 123 7.10 -6.60 -0.10
N LEU A 124 6.43 -7.09 -1.15
CA LEU A 124 6.04 -8.51 -1.27
C LEU A 124 7.29 -9.40 -1.30
N PHE A 125 8.30 -9.05 -2.09
CA PHE A 125 9.55 -9.81 -2.17
C PHE A 125 10.25 -9.89 -0.82
N ASN A 126 10.43 -8.74 -0.17
CA ASN A 126 11.16 -8.65 1.09
C ASN A 126 10.44 -9.41 2.20
N THR A 127 9.11 -9.35 2.26
CA THR A 127 8.33 -9.99 3.33
C THR A 127 8.09 -11.47 3.07
N ALA A 128 7.63 -11.86 1.88
CA ALA A 128 7.30 -13.25 1.56
C ALA A 128 8.53 -14.08 1.22
N VAL A 129 9.44 -13.55 0.39
CA VAL A 129 10.52 -14.36 -0.22
C VAL A 129 11.81 -14.30 0.59
N ILE A 130 12.20 -13.12 1.11
CA ILE A 130 13.45 -12.97 1.87
C ILE A 130 13.22 -13.25 3.35
N ARG A 131 12.23 -12.60 3.98
CA ARG A 131 11.99 -12.73 5.43
C ARG A 131 11.09 -13.92 5.79
N GLY A 132 10.19 -14.31 4.90
CA GLY A 132 9.18 -15.33 5.16
C GLY A 132 8.20 -14.98 6.29
N SER A 133 8.10 -13.70 6.69
CA SER A 133 7.19 -13.24 7.74
C SER A 133 7.09 -11.72 7.82
N ALA A 134 5.99 -11.25 8.40
CA ALA A 134 5.80 -9.86 8.85
C ALA A 134 4.89 -9.84 10.08
N PRO A 135 4.87 -8.75 10.88
CA PRO A 135 3.93 -8.60 11.98
C PRO A 135 2.50 -8.88 11.55
N ASP A 136 1.75 -9.61 12.37
CA ASP A 136 0.36 -9.94 12.08
C ASP A 136 -0.60 -8.76 12.34
N GLN A 137 -1.81 -8.83 11.77
CA GLN A 137 -2.83 -7.78 11.91
C GLN A 137 -3.34 -7.63 13.35
N SER A 138 -3.29 -8.70 14.16
CA SER A 138 -3.68 -8.61 15.58
C SER A 138 -2.67 -7.79 16.40
N CYS A 139 -1.41 -7.77 15.98
CA CYS A 139 -0.38 -6.99 16.64
C CYS A 139 -0.42 -5.51 16.24
N ILE A 140 -0.66 -5.25 14.95
CA ILE A 140 -0.75 -3.90 14.42
C ILE A 140 -1.69 -3.77 13.22
N ASP A 141 -2.60 -2.82 13.31
CA ASP A 141 -3.44 -2.32 12.24
C ASP A 141 -3.47 -0.78 12.24
N GLU A 142 -4.10 -0.20 11.23
CA GLU A 142 -4.30 1.25 11.12
C GLU A 142 -5.23 1.79 12.22
N ARG A 143 -6.13 0.96 12.77
CA ARG A 143 -7.07 1.35 13.83
C ARG A 143 -6.32 1.68 15.13
N ALA A 144 -5.36 0.84 15.53
CA ALA A 144 -4.54 1.04 16.72
C ALA A 144 -3.73 2.35 16.64
N PHE A 145 -3.29 2.74 15.44
CA PHE A 145 -2.56 3.98 15.22
C PHE A 145 -3.47 5.21 15.14
N LEU A 146 -4.60 5.11 14.43
CA LEU A 146 -5.46 6.27 14.15
C LEU A 146 -6.48 6.55 15.25
N GLY A 147 -6.82 5.57 16.08
CA GLY A 147 -7.83 5.70 17.13
C GLY A 147 -9.14 6.25 16.55
N ASP A 148 -9.64 7.33 17.13
CA ASP A 148 -10.89 7.98 16.71
C ASP A 148 -10.86 8.58 15.28
N LEU A 149 -9.67 8.70 14.67
CA LEU A 149 -9.54 9.14 13.28
C LEU A 149 -9.72 8.00 12.27
N TYR A 150 -9.81 6.74 12.73
CA TYR A 150 -10.01 5.59 11.86
C TYR A 150 -11.44 5.57 11.29
N VAL A 151 -11.57 5.34 9.98
CA VAL A 151 -12.88 5.22 9.32
C VAL A 151 -13.14 3.74 9.05
N GLU A 152 -14.03 3.17 9.85
CA GLU A 152 -14.29 1.72 9.90
C GLU A 152 -14.85 1.16 8.60
N ASP A 153 -15.87 1.81 8.03
CA ASP A 153 -16.54 1.36 6.82
C ASP A 153 -15.79 1.71 5.52
N GLY A 154 -14.62 2.35 5.64
CA GLY A 154 -13.83 2.84 4.51
C GLY A 154 -14.48 4.01 3.74
N SER A 155 -15.50 4.68 4.28
CA SER A 155 -16.11 5.88 3.68
C SER A 155 -15.27 7.14 3.86
N ILE A 156 -13.99 7.05 3.49
CA ILE A 156 -12.99 8.10 3.69
C ILE A 156 -13.38 9.34 2.91
N THR A 157 -13.59 10.44 3.63
CA THR A 157 -13.88 11.76 3.04
C THR A 157 -12.61 12.60 2.95
N GLU A 158 -12.66 13.69 2.19
CA GLU A 158 -11.57 14.70 2.19
C GLU A 158 -11.28 15.23 3.60
N ALA A 159 -12.30 15.40 4.45
CA ALA A 159 -12.14 15.82 5.83
C ALA A 159 -11.45 14.75 6.70
N SER A 160 -11.76 13.48 6.47
CA SER A 160 -11.08 12.34 7.11
C SER A 160 -9.60 12.35 6.74
N VAL A 161 -9.27 12.46 5.44
CA VAL A 161 -7.89 12.54 4.96
C VAL A 161 -7.18 13.75 5.57
N ALA A 162 -7.78 14.94 5.53
CA ALA A 162 -7.17 16.15 6.09
C ALA A 162 -6.85 15.99 7.59
N SER A 163 -7.73 15.35 8.35
CA SER A 163 -7.53 15.11 9.79
C SER A 163 -6.40 14.10 10.06
N GLN A 164 -6.36 13.01 9.29
CA GLN A 164 -5.30 12.00 9.38
C GLN A 164 -3.94 12.56 8.91
N ARG A 165 -3.93 13.40 7.88
CA ARG A 165 -2.74 14.14 7.42
C ARG A 165 -2.24 15.14 8.45
N LYS A 166 -3.14 15.79 9.17
CA LYS A 166 -2.80 16.67 10.29
C LYS A 166 -2.11 15.90 11.43
N LEU A 167 -2.57 14.68 11.75
CA LEU A 167 -1.89 13.79 12.70
C LEU A 167 -0.44 13.53 12.26
N LEU A 168 -0.23 13.16 10.99
CA LEU A 168 1.11 12.93 10.45
C LEU A 168 1.98 14.18 10.51
N GLY A 169 1.43 15.35 10.17
CA GLY A 169 2.12 16.63 10.25
C GLY A 169 2.54 17.00 11.68
N ARG A 170 1.75 16.64 12.69
CA ARG A 170 2.12 16.79 14.12
C ARG A 170 3.31 15.89 14.47
N LEU A 171 3.29 14.62 14.05
CA LEU A 171 4.41 13.69 14.27
C LEU A 171 5.70 14.15 13.57
N GLN A 172 5.61 14.61 12.33
CA GLN A 172 6.75 15.16 11.59
C GLN A 172 7.33 16.39 12.28
N SER A 173 6.46 17.27 12.78
CA SER A 173 6.89 18.47 13.50
C SER A 173 7.53 18.12 14.84
N PHE A 174 6.96 17.16 15.57
CA PHE A 174 7.54 16.61 16.80
C PHE A 174 8.94 16.02 16.53
N TYR A 175 9.08 15.16 15.51
CA TYR A 175 10.37 14.60 15.11
C TYR A 175 11.39 15.69 14.79
N ARG A 176 11.04 16.67 13.96
CA ARG A 176 11.96 17.78 13.61
C ARG A 176 12.40 18.59 14.83
N LYS A 177 11.48 18.83 15.77
CA LYS A 177 11.73 19.59 17.00
C LYS A 177 12.69 18.88 17.94
N TYR A 178 12.64 17.55 18.02
CA TYR A 178 13.35 16.76 19.03
C TYR A 178 14.44 15.82 18.46
N LYS A 179 14.67 15.84 17.15
CA LYS A 179 15.65 14.98 16.48
C LYS A 179 17.04 15.14 17.09
N GLY A 180 17.66 14.02 17.49
CA GLY A 180 19.03 14.00 18.00
C GLY A 180 19.24 14.53 19.42
N GLN A 181 18.17 14.82 20.18
CA GLN A 181 18.28 15.48 21.48
C GLN A 181 18.45 14.53 22.68
N PHE A 182 18.16 13.24 22.53
CA PHE A 182 18.09 12.30 23.66
C PHE A 182 18.91 11.06 23.36
N ALA A 183 19.84 10.65 24.23
CA ALA A 183 20.67 9.48 23.99
C ALA A 183 19.86 8.17 24.09
N THR A 184 18.98 8.09 25.10
CA THR A 184 18.10 6.94 25.37
C THR A 184 16.66 7.40 25.62
N THR A 185 15.70 6.47 25.59
CA THR A 185 14.28 6.79 25.83
C THR A 185 14.05 7.26 27.27
N ALA A 186 14.87 6.81 28.22
CA ALA A 186 14.83 7.27 29.61
C ALA A 186 15.25 8.74 29.77
N ASP A 187 16.02 9.27 28.81
CA ASP A 187 16.46 10.66 28.81
C ASP A 187 15.40 11.63 28.28
N ILE A 188 14.29 11.13 27.71
CA ILE A 188 13.22 11.97 27.17
C ILE A 188 12.45 12.59 28.35
N PRO A 189 12.45 13.93 28.51
CA PRO A 189 11.77 14.57 29.63
C PRO A 189 10.27 14.29 29.63
N ALA A 190 9.69 14.15 30.82
CA ALA A 190 8.25 13.87 30.98
C ALA A 190 7.33 14.84 30.19
N PRO A 191 7.60 16.16 30.11
CA PRO A 191 6.81 17.06 29.26
C PRO A 191 6.88 16.75 27.76
N VAL A 192 8.04 16.29 27.26
CA VAL A 192 8.23 15.90 25.86
C VAL A 192 7.47 14.61 25.56
N MET A 193 7.54 13.63 26.46
CA MET A 193 6.71 12.42 26.36
C MET A 193 5.22 12.72 26.45
N ALA A 194 4.81 13.67 27.29
CA ALA A 194 3.42 14.10 27.39
C ALA A 194 2.93 14.76 26.08
N GLU A 195 3.75 15.61 25.45
CA GLU A 195 3.46 16.19 24.13
C GLU A 195 3.26 15.08 23.07
N LEU A 196 4.12 14.06 23.04
CA LEU A 196 3.96 12.96 22.09
C LEU A 196 2.72 12.10 22.37
N ARG A 197 2.41 11.84 23.64
CA ARG A 197 1.20 11.08 24.03
C ARG A 197 -0.10 11.82 23.74
N GLN A 198 -0.06 13.15 23.59
CA GLN A 198 -1.19 13.92 23.04
C GLN A 198 -1.36 13.76 21.52
N ILE A 199 -0.33 13.27 20.82
CA ILE A 199 -0.39 12.97 19.39
C ILE A 199 -0.80 11.51 19.18
N VAL A 200 -0.17 10.59 19.91
CA VAL A 200 -0.45 9.14 19.87
C VAL A 200 -0.71 8.65 21.30
N PRO A 201 -1.98 8.61 21.74
CA PRO A 201 -2.35 8.11 23.05
C PRO A 201 -1.86 6.67 23.25
N GLY A 202 -1.40 6.35 24.45
CA GLY A 202 -0.93 4.99 24.78
C GLY A 202 0.44 4.61 24.21
N LEU A 203 1.18 5.55 23.61
CA LEU A 203 2.55 5.28 23.16
C LEU A 203 3.44 4.91 24.35
N ASP A 204 3.96 3.69 24.28
CA ASP A 204 4.97 3.14 25.17
C ASP A 204 5.95 2.28 24.36
N ASN A 205 7.05 2.89 23.93
CA ASN A 205 8.10 2.21 23.16
C ASN A 205 9.48 2.51 23.76
N PRO A 206 10.19 1.50 24.31
CA PRO A 206 11.50 1.70 24.92
C PRO A 206 12.59 2.10 23.91
N GLU A 207 12.33 1.98 22.61
CA GLU A 207 13.26 2.35 21.54
C GLU A 207 12.90 3.68 20.86
N LEU A 208 12.04 4.51 21.46
CA LEU A 208 11.63 5.78 20.89
C LEU A 208 12.81 6.73 20.60
N ALA A 209 13.79 6.82 21.51
CA ALA A 209 14.97 7.66 21.28
C ALA A 209 15.79 7.21 20.07
N LYS A 210 15.84 5.89 19.77
CA LYS A 210 16.50 5.40 18.54
C LYS A 210 15.80 5.94 17.29
N GLY A 211 14.47 6.04 17.32
CA GLY A 211 13.69 6.67 16.25
C GLY A 211 13.96 8.18 16.12
N LEU A 212 13.97 8.91 17.24
CA LEU A 212 14.28 10.35 17.27
C LEU A 212 15.72 10.67 16.83
N ASN A 213 16.66 9.75 17.06
CA ASN A 213 18.03 9.87 16.61
C ASN A 213 18.26 9.32 15.19
N GLY A 214 17.23 8.74 14.59
CA GLY A 214 17.25 8.23 13.22
C GLY A 214 17.55 9.34 12.21
N LYS A 215 18.05 8.98 11.03
CA LYS A 215 18.37 9.96 9.99
C LYS A 215 17.09 10.50 9.35
N LYS A 216 16.06 9.66 9.25
CA LYS A 216 14.80 9.97 8.55
C LYS A 216 13.59 9.87 9.46
N PHE A 217 12.54 10.62 9.10
CA PHE A 217 11.25 10.58 9.79
C PHE A 217 10.63 9.17 9.80
N GLY A 218 10.82 8.38 8.74
CA GLY A 218 10.28 7.02 8.67
C GLY A 218 10.82 6.08 9.76
N GLU A 219 12.05 6.30 10.23
CA GLU A 219 12.61 5.54 11.36
C GLU A 219 11.90 5.87 12.67
N PHE A 220 11.64 7.16 12.93
CA PHE A 220 10.82 7.59 14.06
C PHE A 220 9.39 7.09 13.94
N PHE A 221 8.79 7.23 12.76
CA PHE A 221 7.40 6.84 12.52
C PHE A 221 7.18 5.34 12.74
N TYR A 222 8.12 4.51 12.28
CA TYR A 222 8.13 3.08 12.58
C TYR A 222 8.09 2.80 14.10
N ARG A 223 8.87 3.52 14.92
CA ARG A 223 8.88 3.32 16.39
C ARG A 223 7.61 3.82 17.08
N VAL A 224 6.96 4.83 16.52
CA VAL A 224 5.70 5.34 17.05
C VAL A 224 4.56 4.38 16.71
N VAL A 225 4.53 3.89 15.47
CA VAL A 225 3.41 3.12 14.93
C VAL A 225 3.51 1.67 15.33
N ILE A 226 4.68 1.04 15.18
CA ILE A 226 4.88 -0.39 15.44
C ILE A 226 5.33 -0.62 16.90
N PRO A 227 4.47 -1.24 17.75
CA PRO A 227 4.85 -1.56 19.13
C PRO A 227 6.04 -2.51 19.19
N ASP A 228 6.88 -2.38 20.22
CA ASP A 228 8.08 -3.21 20.39
C ASP A 228 7.75 -4.72 20.44
N ARG A 229 6.62 -5.09 21.06
CA ARG A 229 6.13 -6.47 21.12
C ARG A 229 5.96 -7.10 19.74
N CYS A 230 5.62 -6.31 18.71
CA CYS A 230 5.37 -6.81 17.35
C CYS A 230 6.64 -7.20 16.60
N LYS A 231 7.83 -7.01 17.19
CA LYS A 231 9.09 -7.53 16.63
C LYS A 231 9.34 -9.00 16.98
N ARG A 232 8.58 -9.54 17.95
CA ARG A 232 8.68 -10.94 18.35
C ARG A 232 8.03 -11.81 17.28
N VAL A 233 8.72 -12.87 16.87
CA VAL A 233 8.22 -13.83 15.87
C VAL A 233 6.87 -14.43 16.25
N SER A 234 6.55 -14.54 17.54
CA SER A 234 5.23 -15.00 18.01
C SER A 234 4.05 -14.08 17.62
N ASN A 235 4.34 -12.85 17.21
CA ASN A 235 3.37 -11.84 16.75
C ASN A 235 3.56 -11.55 15.25
N HIS A 236 4.10 -12.52 14.52
CA HIS A 236 4.25 -12.47 13.07
C HIS A 236 3.38 -13.55 12.44
N ALA A 237 2.77 -13.21 11.31
CA ALA A 237 2.26 -14.22 10.39
C ALA A 237 3.43 -14.72 9.53
N LEU A 238 3.64 -16.03 9.54
CA LEU A 238 4.67 -16.71 8.74
C LEU A 238 4.14 -16.96 7.32
N PHE A 239 5.06 -16.96 6.35
CA PHE A 239 4.74 -17.31 4.98
C PHE A 239 4.89 -18.82 4.79
N GLU A 240 3.77 -19.51 4.60
CA GLU A 240 3.70 -20.98 4.71
C GLU A 240 4.09 -21.74 3.44
N THR A 241 4.54 -21.04 2.39
CA THR A 241 4.79 -21.65 1.07
C THR A 241 6.14 -21.28 0.47
N ASP A 242 6.81 -22.27 -0.12
CA ASP A 242 8.04 -22.03 -0.89
C ASP A 242 7.70 -21.46 -2.27
N MET A 243 7.61 -20.13 -2.32
CA MET A 243 7.31 -19.38 -3.53
C MET A 243 8.54 -18.60 -4.02
N LYS A 244 8.50 -18.21 -5.28
CA LYS A 244 9.39 -17.20 -5.86
C LYS A 244 8.56 -16.08 -6.46
N LEU A 245 9.12 -14.87 -6.41
CA LEU A 245 8.57 -13.74 -7.14
C LEU A 245 8.87 -13.88 -8.64
N VAL A 246 7.86 -13.60 -9.45
CA VAL A 246 7.99 -13.33 -10.87
C VAL A 246 7.65 -11.87 -11.10
N GLU A 247 8.45 -11.22 -11.94
CA GLU A 247 8.33 -9.81 -12.28
C GLU A 247 8.16 -9.67 -13.79
N TYR A 248 7.39 -8.67 -14.23
CA TYR A 248 7.30 -8.29 -15.64
C TYR A 248 7.70 -6.82 -15.81
N PRO A 249 8.59 -6.48 -16.75
CA PRO A 249 9.13 -7.31 -17.85
C PRO A 249 10.40 -8.12 -17.55
N ASN A 250 10.96 -8.06 -16.34
CA ASN A 250 12.26 -8.70 -16.05
C ASN A 250 12.27 -10.23 -16.17
N GLY A 251 11.20 -10.89 -15.73
CA GLY A 251 11.05 -12.36 -15.71
C GLY A 251 10.31 -12.93 -16.91
N GLU A 252 9.58 -12.12 -17.67
CA GLU A 252 8.79 -12.53 -18.83
C GLU A 252 9.14 -11.65 -20.04
N LYS A 253 9.73 -12.25 -21.08
CA LYS A 253 10.26 -11.55 -22.27
C LYS A 253 9.15 -11.14 -23.27
N LEU A 254 8.05 -10.57 -22.79
CA LEU A 254 6.97 -10.06 -23.64
C LEU A 254 7.12 -8.54 -23.87
N PRO A 255 6.77 -8.02 -25.06
CA PRO A 255 6.85 -6.58 -25.33
C PRO A 255 6.01 -5.77 -24.35
N HIS A 256 6.57 -4.70 -23.80
CA HIS A 256 5.89 -3.79 -22.87
C HIS A 256 4.78 -3.00 -23.61
N THR A 257 3.64 -3.67 -23.77
CA THR A 257 2.48 -3.27 -24.58
C THR A 257 1.22 -3.79 -23.88
N VAL A 258 0.06 -3.16 -24.09
CA VAL A 258 -1.23 -3.63 -23.54
C VAL A 258 -1.44 -5.12 -23.80
N LYS A 259 -1.24 -5.57 -25.04
CA LYS A 259 -1.38 -6.99 -25.42
C LYS A 259 -0.41 -7.90 -24.66
N GLY A 260 0.86 -7.51 -24.55
CA GLY A 260 1.88 -8.27 -23.83
C GLY A 260 1.59 -8.36 -22.33
N THR A 261 1.24 -7.23 -21.71
CA THR A 261 0.87 -7.15 -20.29
C THR A 261 -0.38 -7.98 -20.01
N MET A 262 -1.42 -7.90 -20.85
CA MET A 262 -2.63 -8.71 -20.70
C MET A 262 -2.35 -10.21 -20.82
N ALA A 263 -1.42 -10.63 -21.68
CA ALA A 263 -1.03 -12.04 -21.77
C ALA A 263 -0.36 -12.54 -20.48
N VAL A 264 0.46 -11.70 -19.83
CA VAL A 264 1.06 -12.00 -18.52
C VAL A 264 -0.02 -12.09 -17.43
N ILE A 265 -0.94 -11.12 -17.40
CA ILE A 265 -2.06 -11.11 -16.45
C ILE A 265 -2.88 -12.40 -16.57
N ARG A 266 -3.29 -12.75 -17.79
CA ARG A 266 -4.05 -13.98 -18.05
C ARG A 266 -3.30 -15.20 -17.57
N LYS A 267 -2.02 -15.34 -17.92
CA LYS A 267 -1.16 -16.47 -17.46
C LYS A 267 -1.11 -16.59 -15.93
N ALA A 268 -0.93 -15.49 -15.22
CA ALA A 268 -0.84 -15.49 -13.76
C ALA A 268 -2.17 -15.85 -13.08
N ILE A 269 -3.26 -15.20 -13.51
CA ILE A 269 -4.63 -15.50 -13.02
C ILE A 269 -5.02 -16.94 -13.40
N ASP A 270 -4.61 -17.41 -14.57
CA ASP A 270 -4.89 -18.78 -14.99
C ASP A 270 -4.22 -19.83 -14.12
N GLY A 271 -3.00 -19.54 -13.68
CA GLY A 271 -2.25 -20.30 -12.68
C GLY A 271 -2.71 -20.08 -11.24
N GLY A 272 -3.80 -19.34 -11.00
CA GLY A 272 -4.38 -19.14 -9.68
C GLY A 272 -3.59 -18.17 -8.79
N SER A 273 -2.88 -17.20 -9.38
CA SER A 273 -2.08 -16.22 -8.61
C SER A 273 -2.58 -14.80 -8.87
N PRO A 274 -3.04 -14.05 -7.85
CA PRO A 274 -3.25 -12.62 -7.99
C PRO A 274 -1.90 -11.93 -8.17
N LEU A 275 -1.92 -10.78 -8.82
CA LEU A 275 -0.70 -10.06 -9.16
C LEU A 275 -0.85 -8.57 -8.83
N ILE A 276 0.26 -7.98 -8.39
CA ILE A 276 0.38 -6.55 -8.17
C ILE A 276 0.56 -5.87 -9.52
N LEU A 277 -0.17 -4.79 -9.76
CA LEU A 277 0.02 -3.83 -10.84
C LEU A 277 0.46 -2.49 -10.24
N GLU A 278 1.66 -2.03 -10.60
CA GLU A 278 2.15 -0.70 -10.23
C GLU A 278 1.67 0.32 -11.27
N VAL A 279 1.00 1.37 -10.80
CA VAL A 279 0.51 2.48 -11.63
C VAL A 279 1.29 3.73 -11.26
N GLN A 280 2.07 4.25 -12.21
CA GLN A 280 2.87 5.45 -11.99
C GLN A 280 1.98 6.69 -11.89
N CYS A 281 0.87 6.72 -12.61
CA CYS A 281 -0.01 7.88 -12.64
C CYS A 281 -1.48 7.54 -12.61
N ALA A 282 -2.07 7.60 -11.43
CA ALA A 282 -3.49 7.32 -11.24
C ALA A 282 -4.42 8.48 -11.67
N ILE A 283 -3.87 9.64 -12.08
CA ILE A 283 -4.65 10.82 -12.49
C ILE A 283 -4.55 11.04 -14.01
N LYS A 284 -5.67 10.89 -14.73
CA LYS A 284 -5.77 10.97 -16.20
C LYS A 284 -5.29 12.29 -16.81
N LYS A 285 -5.38 13.41 -16.08
CA LYS A 285 -5.25 14.74 -16.70
C LYS A 285 -3.83 15.18 -17.02
N VAL A 286 -2.81 14.52 -16.46
CA VAL A 286 -1.43 15.05 -16.52
C VAL A 286 -0.52 14.30 -17.49
N GLY A 287 -0.91 13.09 -17.93
CA GLY A 287 -0.01 12.18 -18.65
C GLY A 287 1.27 11.85 -17.85
N ALA A 288 2.06 10.88 -18.32
CA ALA A 288 3.23 10.39 -17.57
C ALA A 288 4.32 11.47 -17.29
N LYS A 289 4.33 12.61 -18.00
CA LYS A 289 5.34 13.67 -17.83
C LYS A 289 5.05 14.66 -16.69
N GLY A 290 3.84 14.66 -16.13
CA GLY A 290 3.45 15.57 -15.04
C GLY A 290 3.06 14.84 -13.75
N CYS A 291 3.27 13.54 -13.68
CA CYS A 291 2.82 12.76 -12.53
C CYS A 291 3.75 12.93 -11.34
N ARG A 292 3.17 13.29 -10.19
CA ARG A 292 3.92 13.44 -8.95
C ARG A 292 3.98 12.07 -8.24
N PRO A 293 5.02 11.78 -7.46
CA PRO A 293 5.13 10.51 -6.74
C PRO A 293 3.92 10.18 -5.85
N GLU A 294 3.23 11.20 -5.33
CA GLU A 294 1.99 11.06 -4.56
C GLU A 294 0.78 10.57 -5.37
N ASP A 295 0.84 10.68 -6.70
CA ASP A 295 -0.22 10.25 -7.62
C ASP A 295 0.02 8.80 -8.12
N ALA A 296 1.10 8.15 -7.66
CA ALA A 296 1.36 6.75 -7.91
C ALA A 296 0.47 5.86 -7.03
N HIS A 297 0.03 4.73 -7.57
CA HIS A 297 -0.85 3.80 -6.87
C HIS A 297 -0.50 2.35 -7.21
N SER A 298 -0.96 1.42 -6.38
CA SER A 298 -0.80 0.00 -6.60
C SER A 298 -2.14 -0.70 -6.47
N PHE A 299 -2.40 -1.63 -7.37
CA PHE A 299 -3.60 -2.46 -7.35
C PHE A 299 -3.22 -3.93 -7.32
N VAL A 300 -4.09 -4.75 -6.75
CA VAL A 300 -4.05 -6.21 -6.95
C VAL A 300 -5.05 -6.58 -8.03
N VAL A 301 -4.54 -7.11 -9.13
CA VAL A 301 -5.36 -7.72 -10.19
C VAL A 301 -5.67 -9.15 -9.76
N TYR A 302 -6.96 -9.48 -9.69
CA TYR A 302 -7.44 -10.81 -9.31
C TYR A 302 -8.44 -11.40 -10.32
N GLY A 303 -8.59 -10.77 -11.48
CA GLY A 303 -9.42 -11.28 -12.56
C GLY A 303 -9.24 -10.49 -13.85
N TYR A 304 -9.63 -11.12 -14.95
CA TYR A 304 -9.67 -10.49 -16.28
C TYR A 304 -10.95 -10.86 -17.02
N ALA A 305 -11.32 -10.04 -18.00
CA ALA A 305 -12.43 -10.31 -18.90
C ALA A 305 -12.19 -9.75 -20.30
N ARG A 306 -12.86 -10.35 -21.29
CA ARG A 306 -13.11 -9.77 -22.61
C ARG A 306 -14.52 -9.17 -22.59
N LEU A 307 -14.63 -7.85 -22.70
CA LEU A 307 -15.91 -7.14 -22.72
C LEU A 307 -16.21 -6.64 -24.12
N CYS A 308 -17.46 -6.74 -24.58
CA CYS A 308 -17.87 -6.29 -25.91
C CYS A 308 -19.19 -5.52 -25.89
N LEU A 309 -19.23 -4.45 -26.69
CA LEU A 309 -20.45 -3.71 -27.04
C LEU A 309 -21.27 -4.49 -28.07
N ALA A 310 -22.56 -4.16 -28.18
CA ALA A 310 -23.44 -4.68 -29.22
C ALA A 310 -22.95 -4.38 -30.64
N SER A 311 -22.17 -3.31 -30.83
CA SER A 311 -21.51 -2.97 -32.10
C SER A 311 -20.39 -3.94 -32.50
N GLY A 312 -20.02 -4.89 -31.64
CA GLY A 312 -18.92 -5.83 -31.86
C GLY A 312 -17.55 -5.29 -31.43
N LYS A 313 -17.45 -4.03 -30.99
CA LYS A 313 -16.22 -3.49 -30.39
C LYS A 313 -15.96 -4.18 -29.06
N CYS A 314 -14.76 -4.73 -28.88
CA CYS A 314 -14.35 -5.40 -27.66
C CYS A 314 -13.09 -4.77 -27.05
N SER A 315 -12.99 -4.84 -25.73
CA SER A 315 -11.85 -4.40 -24.94
C SER A 315 -11.55 -5.41 -23.82
N ASP A 316 -10.35 -5.30 -23.23
CA ASP A 316 -9.95 -6.12 -22.09
C ASP A 316 -10.25 -5.38 -20.78
N GLY A 317 -10.84 -6.09 -19.82
CA GLY A 317 -11.14 -5.58 -18.50
C GLY A 317 -10.42 -6.34 -17.39
N LEU A 318 -10.20 -5.66 -16.27
CA LEU A 318 -9.57 -6.21 -15.07
C LEU A 318 -10.51 -6.14 -13.86
N ARG A 319 -10.39 -7.11 -12.96
CA ARG A 319 -10.83 -6.95 -11.57
C ARG A 319 -9.66 -6.47 -10.74
N LEU A 320 -9.87 -5.34 -10.06
CA LEU A 320 -8.87 -4.70 -9.23
C LEU A 320 -9.32 -4.68 -7.79
N ARG A 321 -8.35 -4.77 -6.89
CA ARG A 321 -8.48 -4.41 -5.50
C ARG A 321 -7.47 -3.35 -5.17
N GLY A 322 -7.94 -2.21 -4.69
CA GLY A 322 -7.12 -1.13 -4.15
C GLY A 322 -7.00 -1.21 -2.62
N SER A 323 -6.53 -0.10 -2.05
CA SER A 323 -6.36 0.10 -0.61
C SER A 323 -7.34 1.13 -0.04
N ALA A 324 -8.50 1.32 -0.67
CA ALA A 324 -9.51 2.31 -0.26
C ALA A 324 -10.48 1.79 0.83
N GLY A 325 -10.42 0.50 1.18
CA GLY A 325 -11.29 -0.11 2.19
C GLY A 325 -12.54 -0.80 1.64
N GLU A 326 -13.37 -1.29 2.54
CA GLU A 326 -14.46 -2.24 2.23
C GLU A 326 -15.55 -1.65 1.34
N LYS A 327 -15.98 -0.40 1.59
CA LYS A 327 -17.02 0.24 0.76
C LYS A 327 -16.61 0.41 -0.69
N ALA A 328 -15.35 0.76 -0.95
CA ALA A 328 -14.81 0.82 -2.30
C ALA A 328 -14.75 -0.59 -2.92
N ASP A 329 -14.17 -1.55 -2.19
CA ASP A 329 -14.06 -2.94 -2.66
C ASP A 329 -15.43 -3.60 -2.95
N ALA A 330 -16.49 -3.26 -2.21
CA ALA A 330 -17.85 -3.73 -2.49
C ALA A 330 -18.36 -3.26 -3.86
N LEU A 331 -18.02 -2.04 -4.27
CA LEU A 331 -18.33 -1.53 -5.61
C LEU A 331 -17.43 -2.19 -6.66
N ASP A 332 -16.15 -2.35 -6.35
CA ASP A 332 -15.15 -2.89 -7.28
C ASP A 332 -15.39 -4.38 -7.57
N ARG A 333 -15.96 -5.12 -6.60
CA ARG A 333 -16.40 -6.51 -6.74
C ARG A 333 -17.45 -6.75 -7.82
N VAL A 334 -18.15 -5.72 -8.31
CA VAL A 334 -19.09 -5.84 -9.42
C VAL A 334 -18.63 -5.14 -10.71
N ARG A 335 -17.55 -4.33 -10.65
CA ARG A 335 -17.03 -3.57 -11.79
C ARG A 335 -15.89 -4.25 -12.54
N TRP A 336 -15.85 -4.02 -13.84
CA TRP A 336 -14.70 -4.29 -14.70
C TRP A 336 -14.04 -2.98 -15.11
N TYR A 337 -12.73 -2.89 -14.91
CA TYR A 337 -11.94 -1.71 -15.25
C TYR A 337 -11.26 -1.89 -16.60
N ASP A 338 -11.26 -0.86 -17.43
CA ASP A 338 -10.54 -0.84 -18.70
C ASP A 338 -9.04 -1.04 -18.47
N ALA A 339 -8.50 -2.13 -19.02
CA ALA A 339 -7.11 -2.51 -18.81
C ALA A 339 -6.13 -1.54 -19.50
N GLU A 340 -6.49 -1.00 -20.66
CA GLU A 340 -5.60 -0.17 -21.49
C GLU A 340 -5.11 1.09 -20.75
N PRO A 341 -5.98 1.96 -20.20
CA PRO A 341 -5.53 3.16 -19.48
C PRO A 341 -4.73 2.84 -18.22
N LEU A 342 -5.01 1.72 -17.54
CA LEU A 342 -4.25 1.29 -16.35
C LEU A 342 -2.83 0.85 -16.73
N ILE A 343 -2.71 0.05 -17.79
CA ILE A 343 -1.42 -0.44 -18.28
C ILE A 343 -0.59 0.71 -18.85
N ASP A 344 -1.22 1.63 -19.59
CA ASP A 344 -0.55 2.82 -20.12
C ASP A 344 -0.09 3.80 -19.04
N ALA A 345 -0.75 3.79 -17.88
CA ALA A 345 -0.38 4.54 -16.70
C ALA A 345 0.72 3.87 -15.85
N ALA A 346 1.13 2.64 -16.18
CA ALA A 346 2.22 1.95 -15.50
C ALA A 346 3.60 2.55 -15.84
N PRO A 347 4.63 2.36 -14.98
CA PRO A 347 5.98 2.84 -15.24
C PRO A 347 6.54 2.37 -16.57
N LYS A 348 6.90 3.28 -17.50
CA LYS A 348 7.44 2.90 -18.83
C LYS A 348 8.76 2.11 -18.78
N LYS A 349 9.51 2.24 -17.68
CA LYS A 349 10.77 1.53 -17.41
C LYS A 349 10.66 0.89 -16.03
N GLY A 350 11.23 -0.30 -15.89
CA GLY A 350 11.20 -1.07 -14.65
C GLY A 350 10.08 -2.09 -14.62
N VAL A 351 9.89 -2.70 -13.45
CA VAL A 351 8.87 -3.72 -13.21
C VAL A 351 7.51 -3.05 -13.03
N ILE A 352 6.51 -3.57 -13.73
CA ILE A 352 5.12 -3.09 -13.62
C ILE A 352 4.17 -4.14 -13.02
N LEU A 353 4.48 -5.43 -13.15
CA LEU A 353 3.72 -6.51 -12.53
C LEU A 353 4.61 -7.39 -11.65
N GLY A 354 4.07 -7.87 -10.53
CA GLY A 354 4.73 -8.82 -9.65
C GLY A 354 3.77 -9.80 -9.01
N TRP A 355 4.11 -11.09 -8.99
CA TRP A 355 3.29 -12.14 -8.35
C TRP A 355 4.15 -13.30 -7.87
N LEU A 356 3.58 -14.15 -7.03
CA LEU A 356 4.26 -15.32 -6.50
C LEU A 356 3.85 -16.57 -7.27
N ILE A 357 4.81 -17.46 -7.53
CA ILE A 357 4.55 -18.82 -8.02
C ILE A 357 5.33 -19.84 -7.21
N PRO A 358 4.86 -21.11 -7.12
CA PRO A 358 5.60 -22.17 -6.46
C PRO A 358 7.00 -22.32 -7.03
N ARG A 359 8.00 -22.54 -6.17
CA ARG A 359 9.32 -22.93 -6.65
C ARG A 359 9.24 -24.34 -7.23
N PRO A 360 9.91 -24.61 -8.38
CA PRO A 360 10.04 -25.97 -8.86
C PRO A 360 10.70 -26.82 -7.77
N LYS A 361 10.10 -27.97 -7.42
CA LYS A 361 10.75 -28.93 -6.53
C LYS A 361 12.10 -29.28 -7.14
N LYS A 362 13.19 -29.11 -6.39
CA LYS A 362 14.48 -29.67 -6.82
C LYS A 362 14.28 -31.17 -6.96
N ALA A 363 14.56 -31.73 -8.13
CA ALA A 363 14.66 -33.17 -8.28
C ALA A 363 15.72 -33.63 -7.27
N GLN A 364 15.30 -34.43 -6.30
CA GLN A 364 16.20 -35.03 -5.30
C GLN A 364 16.97 -36.18 -5.92
#